data_AF-A0A2P5DI69-F1
#
_entry.id   AF-A0A2P5DI69-F1
#
_cell.length_a   1.000
_cell.length_b   1.000
_cell.length_c   1.000
_cell.angle_alpha   90.00
_cell.angle_beta   90.00
_cell.angle_gamma   90.00
#
_symmetry.space_group_name_H-M   'P 1'
#
loop_
_entity.id
_entity.type
_entity.pdbx_description
1 polymer ?
#
loop_
_entity_poly.entity_id
_entity_poly.type
_entity_poly.pdbx_seq_one_letter_code
_entity_poly.pdbx_strand_id
1 'polypeptide(L)'
;MSILYCFNSLSSLSILPVKNLTTPYPKLNPSASILIRFAKPNRFRTMSSSSDPGPGPSPARPRSAMIVKVPEIETGQMDRIADQTFQRYSSSSSSTRNNGNGIAIVWFRNDLRVLDNEALYKAWVSSESVLPVYCVDPRLFCTTHYFGFPKTGALRAQFLIECLADLRKNLIKRGLNLLIQHGKPEEILPALAKTYGAHTVYAQKETCSEELNVERLVSKGLQKVVLQSSSEQSNKPVSTKHPKLQLVWGATMYHIDDLPFHTSSLPDVYTQFRKA
;
A
#
# COMPACT_ATOMS: atom_id res chain seq x y z
N MET A 1 8.50 15.53 22.49
CA MET A 1 8.55 14.28 23.27
C MET A 1 8.34 13.15 22.27
N SER A 2 9.43 12.69 21.65
CA SER A 2 9.38 11.74 20.53
C SER A 2 9.06 10.35 21.06
N ILE A 3 7.93 9.80 20.63
CA ILE A 3 7.47 8.51 21.12
C ILE A 3 8.05 7.40 20.25
N LEU A 4 8.98 6.64 20.83
CA LEU A 4 9.68 5.51 20.25
C LEU A 4 8.84 4.24 20.49
N TYR A 5 8.25 3.62 19.46
CA TYR A 5 7.45 2.40 19.64
C TYR A 5 8.02 1.15 18.96
N CYS A 6 8.04 0.07 19.77
CA CYS A 6 8.58 -1.26 19.54
C CYS A 6 7.84 -2.09 18.49
N PHE A 7 8.61 -2.82 17.64
CA PHE A 7 8.15 -4.03 16.95
C PHE A 7 9.11 -5.20 17.25
N ASN A 8 8.61 -6.29 17.86
CA ASN A 8 8.88 -7.69 17.49
C ASN A 8 8.55 -8.70 18.63
N SER A 9 7.62 -9.62 18.35
CA SER A 9 7.75 -11.08 18.53
C SER A 9 6.54 -11.74 17.86
N LEU A 10 6.72 -12.37 16.69
CA LEU A 10 5.65 -12.99 15.89
C LEU A 10 5.87 -14.51 15.71
N SER A 11 6.58 -15.15 16.64
CA SER A 11 6.79 -16.61 16.63
C SER A 11 5.61 -17.42 17.19
N SER A 12 4.49 -16.78 17.53
CA SER A 12 3.24 -17.46 17.94
C SER A 12 2.04 -16.84 17.22
N LEU A 13 2.04 -16.92 15.89
CA LEU A 13 0.82 -16.74 15.11
C LEU A 13 0.20 -18.12 14.89
N SER A 14 -1.03 -18.28 15.37
CA SER A 14 -1.95 -19.28 14.86
C SER A 14 -2.20 -18.97 13.39
N ILE A 15 -1.47 -19.70 12.53
CA ILE A 15 -1.68 -19.73 11.09
C ILE A 15 -3.15 -20.10 10.87
N LEU A 16 -3.95 -19.20 10.29
CA LEU A 16 -5.20 -19.63 9.65
C LEU A 16 -4.80 -20.65 8.58
N PRO A 17 -5.30 -21.91 8.64
CA PRO A 17 -4.92 -22.91 7.67
C PRO A 17 -5.41 -22.45 6.29
N VAL A 18 -4.47 -22.01 5.45
CA VAL A 18 -4.66 -21.71 4.02
C VAL A 18 -4.86 -23.02 3.22
N LYS A 19 -5.54 -24.01 3.80
CA LYS A 19 -5.66 -25.36 3.19
C LYS A 19 -6.79 -25.48 2.17
N ASN A 20 -7.60 -24.45 1.95
CA ASN A 20 -8.69 -24.47 0.95
C ASN A 20 -8.66 -23.34 -0.09
N LEU A 21 -7.50 -22.72 -0.33
CA LEU A 21 -7.32 -21.71 -1.39
C LEU A 21 -6.65 -22.26 -2.66
N THR A 22 -6.94 -23.53 -2.99
CA THR A 22 -6.65 -24.10 -4.31
C THR A 22 -7.92 -24.07 -5.15
N THR A 23 -8.42 -22.89 -5.47
CA THR A 23 -9.25 -22.76 -6.68
C THR A 23 -8.29 -22.81 -7.87
N PRO A 24 -8.49 -23.71 -8.84
CA PRO A 24 -7.50 -23.98 -9.87
C PRO A 24 -7.31 -22.76 -10.76
N TYR A 25 -6.09 -22.22 -10.76
CA TYR A 25 -5.60 -21.47 -11.91
C TYR A 25 -5.78 -22.36 -13.15
N PRO A 26 -6.42 -21.89 -14.24
CA PRO A 26 -6.37 -22.64 -15.49
C PRO A 26 -4.90 -22.72 -15.90
N LYS A 27 -4.39 -23.96 -16.04
CA LYS A 27 -3.06 -24.26 -16.56
C LYS A 27 -2.87 -23.52 -17.88
N LEU A 28 -1.98 -22.51 -17.91
CA LEU A 28 -1.56 -21.90 -19.16
C LEU A 28 -0.83 -22.96 -19.99
N ASN A 29 -1.45 -23.36 -21.09
CA ASN A 29 -0.88 -24.25 -22.09
C ASN A 29 0.31 -23.51 -22.78
N PRO A 30 1.52 -24.09 -22.89
CA PRO A 30 2.71 -23.39 -23.41
C PRO A 30 2.71 -23.17 -24.94
N SER A 31 1.54 -22.99 -25.57
CA SER A 31 1.40 -22.68 -26.99
C SER A 31 0.30 -21.67 -27.33
N ALA A 32 -0.24 -20.94 -26.34
CA ALA A 32 -1.19 -19.86 -26.60
C ALA A 32 -0.53 -18.49 -26.41
N SER A 33 -0.05 -17.91 -27.51
CA SER A 33 0.38 -16.51 -27.56
C SER A 33 -0.82 -15.59 -27.31
N ILE A 34 -0.99 -15.09 -26.08
CA ILE A 34 -1.90 -13.97 -25.81
C ILE A 34 -1.24 -12.70 -26.34
N LEU A 35 -1.52 -12.42 -27.61
CA LEU A 35 -1.16 -11.20 -28.28
C LEU A 35 -2.03 -10.06 -27.73
N ILE A 36 -1.50 -9.29 -26.77
CA ILE A 36 -2.04 -7.94 -26.53
C ILE A 36 -1.80 -7.17 -27.82
N ARG A 37 -2.85 -6.98 -28.64
CA ARG A 37 -2.81 -6.09 -29.80
C ARG A 37 -2.67 -4.66 -29.30
N PHE A 38 -1.43 -4.23 -29.08
CA PHE A 38 -1.10 -2.82 -29.14
C PHE A 38 -1.39 -2.36 -30.57
N ALA A 39 -2.25 -1.35 -30.71
CA ALA A 39 -2.33 -0.59 -31.95
C ALA A 39 -0.90 -0.17 -32.33
N LYS A 40 -0.51 -0.42 -33.59
CA LYS A 40 0.84 -0.17 -34.11
C LYS A 40 1.36 1.17 -33.60
N PRO A 41 2.61 1.27 -33.13
CA PRO A 41 3.19 2.57 -32.84
C PRO A 41 3.20 3.35 -34.15
N ASN A 42 2.50 4.49 -34.17
CA ASN A 42 2.72 5.48 -35.20
C ASN A 42 4.22 5.83 -35.13
N ARG A 43 4.93 5.41 -36.17
CA ARG A 43 6.34 5.69 -36.39
C ARG A 43 6.48 7.21 -36.28
N PHE A 44 7.08 7.72 -35.21
CA PHE A 44 7.46 9.12 -35.11
C PHE A 44 8.38 9.41 -36.29
N ARG A 45 7.83 10.06 -37.32
CA ARG A 45 8.58 10.53 -38.47
C ARG A 45 9.14 11.89 -38.07
N THR A 46 10.39 11.90 -37.63
CA THR A 46 11.17 13.14 -37.52
C THR A 46 11.22 13.79 -38.89
N MET A 47 10.63 14.98 -39.03
CA MET A 47 10.79 15.79 -40.23
C MET A 47 12.17 16.42 -40.20
N SER A 48 13.11 15.84 -40.95
CA SER A 48 14.36 16.51 -41.33
C SER A 48 14.28 16.81 -42.82
N SER A 49 14.15 18.09 -43.16
CA SER A 49 14.32 18.60 -44.52
C SER A 49 15.74 18.30 -45.01
N SER A 50 15.86 17.46 -46.04
CA SER A 50 17.11 17.16 -46.72
C SER A 50 17.42 18.24 -47.77
N SER A 51 18.49 18.99 -47.57
CA SER A 51 19.25 19.66 -48.62
C SER A 51 20.67 19.07 -48.64
N ASP A 52 21.14 18.74 -49.84
CA ASP A 52 22.37 18.07 -50.30
C ASP A 52 23.60 17.98 -49.35
N PRO A 53 24.40 16.88 -49.39
CA PRO A 53 25.61 16.76 -48.60
C PRO A 53 26.85 17.26 -49.37
N GLY A 54 27.44 18.36 -48.92
CA GLY A 54 28.88 18.62 -49.10
C GLY A 54 29.70 17.77 -48.11
N PRO A 55 31.02 17.57 -48.33
CA PRO A 55 31.83 16.72 -47.46
C PRO A 55 32.15 17.45 -46.16
N GLY A 56 31.34 17.21 -45.12
CA GLY A 56 31.55 17.66 -43.75
C GLY A 56 31.86 16.48 -42.81
N PRO A 57 32.52 16.72 -41.65
CA PRO A 57 33.09 15.67 -40.82
C PRO A 57 32.02 14.74 -40.24
N SER A 58 32.37 13.47 -40.12
CA SER A 58 31.55 12.33 -39.67
C SER A 58 30.59 12.67 -38.50
N PRO A 59 29.32 12.23 -38.53
CA PRO A 59 28.38 12.51 -37.45
C PRO A 59 28.83 11.76 -36.18
N ALA A 60 29.03 12.53 -35.11
CA ALA A 60 29.32 12.00 -33.79
C ALA A 60 28.23 11.00 -33.36
N ARG A 61 28.67 9.80 -32.97
CA ARG A 61 27.83 8.72 -32.43
C ARG A 61 26.97 9.28 -31.28
N PRO A 62 25.64 9.08 -31.24
CA PRO A 62 24.83 9.55 -30.12
C PRO A 62 25.34 8.88 -28.84
N ARG A 63 25.68 9.69 -27.83
CA ARG A 63 26.09 9.19 -26.52
C ARG A 63 24.97 8.29 -25.99
N SER A 64 25.27 7.01 -25.76
CA SER A 64 24.37 6.10 -25.04
C SER A 64 24.00 6.75 -23.72
N ALA A 65 22.71 6.98 -23.46
CA ALA A 65 22.26 7.45 -22.17
C ALA A 65 22.76 6.46 -21.09
N MET A 66 23.52 6.96 -20.11
CA MET A 66 23.97 6.13 -18.99
C MET A 66 22.77 5.82 -18.10
N ILE A 67 22.44 4.53 -17.96
CA ILE A 67 21.40 4.07 -17.04
C ILE A 67 22.05 3.86 -15.68
N VAL A 68 21.66 4.66 -14.69
CA VAL A 68 22.11 4.53 -13.30
C VAL A 68 20.97 3.92 -12.48
N LYS A 69 21.25 2.84 -11.75
CA LYS A 69 20.30 2.26 -10.81
C LYS A 69 20.33 3.06 -9.51
N VAL A 70 19.16 3.34 -8.95
CA VAL A 70 19.03 4.02 -7.66
C VAL A 70 18.22 3.13 -6.71
N PRO A 71 18.77 2.74 -5.56
CA PRO A 71 20.14 2.99 -5.11
C PRO A 71 21.18 2.20 -5.93
N GLU A 72 22.41 2.71 -6.04
CA GLU A 72 23.52 2.05 -6.73
C GLU A 72 24.15 0.98 -5.84
N ILE A 73 23.35 -0.03 -5.48
CA ILE A 73 23.70 -1.09 -4.54
C ILE A 73 23.34 -2.43 -5.16
N GLU A 74 24.17 -3.45 -4.94
CA GLU A 74 23.87 -4.81 -5.38
C GLU A 74 22.69 -5.40 -4.60
N THR A 75 21.85 -6.22 -5.25
CA THR A 75 20.63 -6.77 -4.63
C THR A 75 20.91 -7.52 -3.32
N GLY A 76 21.99 -8.31 -3.25
CA GLY A 76 22.37 -9.03 -2.04
C GLY A 76 22.84 -8.14 -0.88
N GLN A 77 23.39 -6.96 -1.20
CA GLN A 77 23.74 -5.95 -0.19
C GLN A 77 22.49 -5.21 0.30
N MET A 78 21.53 -4.93 -0.59
CA MET A 78 20.27 -4.25 -0.24
C MET A 78 19.48 -5.03 0.81
N ASP A 79 19.35 -6.36 0.64
CA ASP A 79 18.66 -7.22 1.60
C ASP A 79 19.34 -7.22 2.98
N ARG A 80 20.68 -7.25 3.02
CA ARG A 80 21.45 -7.18 4.28
C ARG A 80 21.25 -5.84 4.98
N ILE A 81 21.33 -4.74 4.24
CA ILE A 81 21.11 -3.39 4.79
C ILE A 81 19.68 -3.26 5.33
N ALA A 82 18.69 -3.78 4.60
CA ALA A 82 17.30 -3.80 5.05
C ALA A 82 17.15 -4.58 6.35
N ASP A 83 17.69 -5.80 6.44
CA ASP A 83 17.62 -6.64 7.64
C ASP A 83 18.33 -5.98 8.84
N GLN A 84 19.51 -5.38 8.64
CA GLN A 84 20.20 -4.60 9.68
C GLN A 84 19.40 -3.38 10.14
N THR A 85 18.75 -2.69 9.20
CA THR A 85 17.91 -1.53 9.52
C THR A 85 16.71 -1.96 10.34
N PHE A 86 16.05 -3.05 9.96
CA PHE A 86 14.99 -3.62 10.76
C PHE A 86 15.46 -4.03 12.15
N GLN A 87 16.62 -4.69 12.28
CA GLN A 87 17.18 -5.04 13.60
C GLN A 87 17.44 -3.79 14.46
N ARG A 88 17.97 -2.72 13.88
CA ARG A 88 18.24 -1.46 14.58
C ARG A 88 16.98 -0.81 15.16
N TYR A 89 15.88 -0.84 14.41
CA TYR A 89 14.59 -0.25 14.82
C TYR A 89 13.64 -1.26 15.47
N SER A 90 14.05 -2.51 15.61
CA SER A 90 13.34 -3.49 16.42
C SER A 90 13.73 -3.27 17.88
N SER A 91 12.76 -3.24 18.79
CA SER A 91 13.07 -3.04 20.20
C SER A 91 13.43 -4.34 20.90
N SER A 92 14.44 -4.28 21.78
CA SER A 92 14.84 -5.38 22.64
C SER A 92 13.78 -5.62 23.72
N SER A 93 13.09 -6.75 23.62
CA SER A 93 12.28 -7.38 24.69
C SER A 93 11.32 -6.46 25.46
N SER A 94 10.11 -6.28 24.93
CA SER A 94 8.93 -6.08 25.79
C SER A 94 7.87 -7.12 25.44
N SER A 95 7.45 -7.86 26.46
CA SER A 95 6.41 -8.89 26.41
C SER A 95 5.03 -8.29 26.20
N THR A 96 4.87 -7.38 25.22
CA THR A 96 3.58 -6.83 24.88
C THR A 96 2.80 -7.93 24.16
N ARG A 97 2.09 -8.73 24.95
CA ARG A 97 1.10 -9.67 24.42
C ARG A 97 0.02 -8.85 23.74
N ASN A 98 -0.34 -9.26 22.52
CA ASN A 98 -1.54 -8.78 21.86
C ASN A 98 -2.73 -9.28 22.68
N ASN A 99 -3.22 -8.44 23.60
CA ASN A 99 -4.46 -8.71 24.33
C ASN A 99 -5.69 -8.29 23.52
N GLY A 100 -5.49 -7.87 22.26
CA GLY A 100 -6.54 -7.65 21.30
C GLY A 100 -7.30 -8.94 20.99
N ASN A 101 -8.56 -8.80 20.57
CA ASN A 101 -9.41 -9.94 20.25
C ASN A 101 -9.96 -9.80 18.83
N GLY A 102 -10.05 -10.91 18.11
CA GLY A 102 -10.58 -10.97 16.75
C GLY A 102 -9.59 -10.53 15.68
N ILE A 103 -10.12 -10.30 14.49
CA ILE A 103 -9.33 -10.03 13.27
C ILE A 103 -9.41 -8.54 12.93
N ALA A 104 -8.26 -7.92 12.64
CA ALA A 104 -8.17 -6.60 12.04
C ALA A 104 -7.64 -6.67 10.61
N ILE A 105 -8.13 -5.79 9.74
CA ILE A 105 -7.59 -5.61 8.39
C ILE A 105 -6.67 -4.39 8.41
N VAL A 106 -5.49 -4.49 7.81
CA VAL A 106 -4.63 -3.34 7.50
C VAL A 106 -4.70 -3.08 6.02
N TRP A 107 -5.36 -2.00 5.64
CA TRP A 107 -5.49 -1.57 4.25
C TRP A 107 -4.33 -0.65 3.88
N PHE A 108 -3.38 -1.22 3.13
CA PHE A 108 -2.24 -0.52 2.56
C PHE A 108 -2.63 0.29 1.33
N ARG A 109 -2.04 1.49 1.21
CA ARG A 109 -2.21 2.43 0.10
C ARG A 109 -0.85 2.93 -0.37
N ASN A 110 -0.50 4.19 -0.08
CA ASN A 110 0.81 4.77 -0.37
C ASN A 110 1.85 4.51 0.75
N ASP A 111 1.44 3.84 1.82
CA ASP A 111 2.21 3.52 3.01
C ASP A 111 2.83 2.10 2.94
N LEU A 112 3.43 1.75 1.80
CA LEU A 112 3.95 0.41 1.48
C LEU A 112 5.23 0.03 2.25
N ARG A 113 5.17 0.08 3.58
CA ARG A 113 6.29 -0.15 4.50
C ARG A 113 5.83 -0.85 5.77
N VAL A 114 6.77 -1.55 6.40
CA VAL A 114 6.58 -2.15 7.74
C VAL A 114 7.14 -1.25 8.84
N LEU A 115 8.32 -0.66 8.63
CA LEU A 115 8.92 0.27 9.60
C LEU A 115 8.06 1.52 9.74
N ASP A 116 7.95 1.99 10.99
CA ASP A 116 7.27 3.24 11.31
C ASP A 116 5.88 3.35 10.65
N ASN A 117 5.11 2.26 10.76
CA ASN A 117 3.76 2.18 10.27
C ASN A 117 2.79 2.06 11.44
N GLU A 118 2.24 3.20 11.86
CA GLU A 118 1.32 3.28 12.99
C GLU A 118 -0.01 2.56 12.73
N ALA A 119 -0.49 2.53 11.48
CA ALA A 119 -1.71 1.79 11.14
C ALA A 119 -1.52 0.28 11.35
N LEU A 120 -0.38 -0.27 10.91
CA LEU A 120 0.01 -1.65 11.15
C LEU A 120 0.20 -1.92 12.65
N TYR A 121 0.84 -1.00 13.37
CA TYR A 121 1.07 -1.11 14.82
C TYR A 121 -0.24 -1.15 15.60
N LYS A 122 -1.15 -0.20 15.36
CA LYS A 122 -2.46 -0.15 16.02
C LYS A 122 -3.29 -1.40 15.74
N ALA A 123 -3.26 -1.90 14.50
CA ALA A 123 -3.91 -3.16 14.17
C ALA A 123 -3.32 -4.33 14.96
N TRP A 124 -1.99 -4.43 15.02
CA TRP A 124 -1.30 -5.49 15.76
C TRP A 124 -1.61 -5.47 17.26
N VAL A 125 -1.57 -4.30 17.91
CA VAL A 125 -1.87 -4.19 19.35
C VAL A 125 -3.34 -4.50 19.67
N SER A 126 -4.26 -4.12 18.78
CA SER A 126 -5.71 -4.20 19.03
C SER A 126 -6.38 -5.52 18.61
N SER A 127 -5.67 -6.41 17.92
CA SER A 127 -6.23 -7.65 17.37
C SER A 127 -5.38 -8.87 17.67
N GLU A 128 -6.02 -10.03 17.65
CA GLU A 128 -5.35 -11.33 17.75
C GLU A 128 -4.66 -11.67 16.41
N SER A 129 -5.30 -11.32 15.30
CA SER A 129 -4.83 -11.61 13.95
C SER A 129 -4.99 -10.40 13.04
N VAL A 130 -3.95 -10.15 12.23
CA VAL A 130 -3.92 -9.05 11.27
C VAL A 130 -3.95 -9.60 9.84
N LEU A 131 -4.83 -9.04 9.01
CA LEU A 131 -4.91 -9.31 7.58
C LEU A 131 -4.43 -8.08 6.78
N PRO A 132 -3.17 -8.03 6.33
CA PRO A 132 -2.68 -7.03 5.39
C PRO A 132 -3.34 -7.16 4.02
N VAL A 133 -3.90 -6.06 3.51
CA VAL A 133 -4.61 -6.01 2.22
C VAL A 133 -4.13 -4.81 1.40
N TYR A 134 -3.86 -5.04 0.12
CA TYR A 134 -3.69 -4.00 -0.88
C TYR A 134 -4.74 -4.17 -2.00
N CYS A 135 -5.47 -3.10 -2.30
CA CYS A 135 -6.45 -3.09 -3.38
C CYS A 135 -5.86 -2.36 -4.59
N VAL A 136 -5.67 -3.06 -5.70
CA VAL A 136 -5.29 -2.47 -6.98
C VAL A 136 -6.55 -1.83 -7.57
N ASP A 137 -6.75 -0.56 -7.26
CA ASP A 137 -7.92 0.20 -7.66
C ASP A 137 -7.89 0.52 -9.16
N PRO A 138 -8.91 0.11 -9.95
CA PRO A 138 -8.95 0.38 -11.39
C PRO A 138 -8.91 1.88 -11.72
N ARG A 139 -9.40 2.75 -10.82
CA ARG A 139 -9.41 4.22 -11.01
C ARG A 139 -7.99 4.80 -11.15
N LEU A 140 -7.00 4.17 -10.54
CA LEU A 140 -5.60 4.60 -10.64
C LEU A 140 -5.01 4.40 -12.05
N PHE A 141 -5.63 3.57 -12.88
CA PHE A 141 -5.18 3.26 -14.24
C PHE A 141 -6.13 3.80 -15.31
N CYS A 142 -7.07 4.69 -14.94
CA CYS A 142 -7.89 5.45 -15.87
C CYS A 142 -7.10 6.66 -16.41
N THR A 143 -7.78 7.80 -16.61
CA THR A 143 -7.19 9.03 -17.15
C THR A 143 -7.13 10.15 -16.11
N THR A 144 -6.28 11.14 -16.35
CA THR A 144 -6.22 12.38 -15.57
C THR A 144 -7.47 13.21 -15.79
N HIS A 145 -7.82 14.03 -14.79
CA HIS A 145 -9.09 14.73 -14.71
C HIS A 145 -9.38 15.66 -15.90
N TYR A 146 -8.42 16.48 -16.30
CA TYR A 146 -8.64 17.53 -17.30
C TYR A 146 -8.22 17.14 -18.72
N PHE A 147 -7.09 16.44 -18.86
CA PHE A 147 -6.42 16.29 -20.16
C PHE A 147 -6.41 14.85 -20.69
N GLY A 148 -7.04 13.91 -20.00
CA GLY A 148 -7.22 12.55 -20.52
C GLY A 148 -5.93 11.71 -20.60
N PHE A 149 -4.82 12.14 -20.02
CA PHE A 149 -3.58 11.36 -19.99
C PHE A 149 -3.72 10.14 -19.09
N PRO A 150 -2.94 9.05 -19.27
CA PRO A 150 -2.94 7.94 -18.33
C PRO A 150 -2.68 8.41 -16.89
N LYS A 151 -3.58 8.07 -15.97
CA LYS A 151 -3.51 8.47 -14.56
C LYS A 151 -2.25 7.94 -13.88
N THR A 152 -1.86 6.71 -14.22
CA THR A 152 -0.59 6.10 -13.83
C THR A 152 0.16 5.63 -15.06
N GLY A 153 1.32 6.24 -15.33
CA GLY A 153 2.20 5.83 -16.43
C GLY A 153 2.93 4.50 -16.16
N ALA A 154 3.44 3.87 -17.22
CA ALA A 154 4.06 2.54 -17.16
C ALA A 154 5.21 2.43 -16.15
N LEU A 155 6.08 3.45 -16.06
CA LEU A 155 7.21 3.45 -15.13
C LEU A 155 6.76 3.44 -13.66
N ARG A 156 5.75 4.25 -13.31
CA ARG A 156 5.20 4.29 -11.96
C ARG A 156 4.43 3.00 -11.63
N ALA A 157 3.73 2.44 -12.61
CA ALA A 157 3.05 1.15 -12.44
C ALA A 157 4.05 0.02 -12.16
N GLN A 158 5.17 -0.01 -12.89
CA GLN A 158 6.26 -0.97 -12.67
C GLN A 158 6.85 -0.80 -11.26
N PHE A 159 7.17 0.43 -10.85
CA PHE A 159 7.68 0.71 -9.51
C PHE A 159 6.69 0.28 -8.42
N LEU A 160 5.39 0.50 -8.61
CA LEU A 160 4.38 0.04 -7.67
C LEU A 160 4.38 -1.49 -7.52
N ILE A 161 4.50 -2.24 -8.62
CA ILE A 161 4.58 -3.71 -8.59
C ILE A 161 5.80 -4.15 -7.76
N GLU A 162 6.94 -3.50 -7.96
CA GLU A 162 8.17 -3.74 -7.21
C GLU A 162 7.99 -3.45 -5.71
N CYS A 163 7.35 -2.32 -5.35
CA CYS A 163 7.02 -2.01 -3.96
C CYS A 163 6.09 -3.04 -3.31
N LEU A 164 5.08 -3.55 -4.04
CA LEU A 164 4.17 -4.56 -3.51
C LEU A 164 4.86 -5.92 -3.31
N ALA A 165 5.76 -6.29 -4.21
CA ALA A 165 6.57 -7.50 -4.08
C ALA A 165 7.50 -7.41 -2.86
N ASP A 166 8.16 -6.27 -2.66
CA ASP A 166 9.03 -6.03 -1.51
C ASP A 166 8.26 -5.99 -0.18
N LEU A 167 7.11 -5.29 -0.15
CA LEU A 167 6.24 -5.26 1.03
C LEU A 167 5.78 -6.67 1.42
N ARG A 168 5.34 -7.48 0.44
CA ARG A 168 4.96 -8.87 0.68
C ARG A 168 6.12 -9.68 1.26
N LYS A 169 7.32 -9.58 0.67
CA LYS A 169 8.53 -10.24 1.17
C LYS A 169 8.81 -9.87 2.64
N ASN A 170 8.74 -8.58 2.96
CA ASN A 170 8.99 -8.06 4.30
C ASN A 170 7.91 -8.46 5.31
N LEU A 171 6.64 -8.58 4.90
CA LEU A 171 5.57 -9.10 5.76
C LEU A 171 5.72 -10.60 6.03
N ILE A 172 6.11 -11.40 5.02
CA ILE A 172 6.36 -12.85 5.16
C ILE A 172 7.48 -13.13 6.15
N LYS A 173 8.58 -12.35 6.11
CA LYS A 173 9.66 -12.44 7.12
C LYS A 173 9.18 -12.26 8.56
N ARG A 174 7.98 -11.70 8.77
CA ARG A 174 7.36 -11.43 10.08
C ARG A 174 6.15 -12.32 10.36
N GLY A 175 5.94 -13.38 9.59
CA GLY A 175 4.81 -14.30 9.78
C GLY A 175 3.46 -13.79 9.26
N LEU A 176 3.44 -12.65 8.57
CA LEU A 176 2.25 -12.12 7.90
C LEU A 176 2.31 -12.42 6.39
N ASN A 177 1.27 -12.04 5.65
CA ASN A 177 1.31 -12.05 4.18
C ASN A 177 0.47 -10.89 3.65
N LEU A 178 0.73 -10.45 2.42
CA LEU A 178 -0.02 -9.38 1.76
C LEU A 178 -1.06 -9.96 0.80
N LEU A 179 -2.34 -9.80 1.13
CA LEU A 179 -3.44 -10.10 0.21
C LEU A 179 -3.56 -8.96 -0.80
N ILE A 180 -3.39 -9.26 -2.09
CA ILE A 180 -3.53 -8.29 -3.18
C ILE A 180 -4.80 -8.64 -3.94
N GLN A 181 -5.73 -7.68 -4.05
CA GLN A 181 -6.99 -7.86 -4.76
C GLN A 181 -7.17 -6.76 -5.82
N HIS A 182 -7.68 -7.11 -6.99
CA HIS A 182 -8.04 -6.15 -8.04
C HIS A 182 -9.49 -5.71 -7.88
N GLY A 183 -9.71 -4.39 -7.82
CA GLY A 183 -11.05 -3.81 -7.67
C GLY A 183 -11.09 -2.64 -6.71
N LYS A 184 -12.29 -2.12 -6.46
CA LYS A 184 -12.48 -0.93 -5.63
C LYS A 184 -12.40 -1.27 -4.14
N PRO A 185 -11.66 -0.51 -3.32
CA PRO A 185 -11.56 -0.74 -1.87
C PRO A 185 -12.92 -0.78 -1.17
N GLU A 186 -13.86 0.06 -1.59
CA GLU A 186 -15.21 0.15 -1.00
C GLU A 186 -16.09 -1.08 -1.27
N GLU A 187 -15.70 -1.95 -2.19
CA GLU A 187 -16.37 -3.23 -2.47
C GLU A 187 -15.61 -4.39 -1.79
N ILE A 188 -14.27 -4.38 -1.93
CA ILE A 188 -13.40 -5.44 -1.42
C ILE A 188 -13.33 -5.46 0.10
N LEU A 189 -13.07 -4.32 0.74
CA LEU A 189 -12.83 -4.28 2.19
C LEU A 189 -14.05 -4.69 3.01
N PRO A 190 -15.30 -4.24 2.69
CA PRO A 190 -16.48 -4.74 3.38
C PRO A 190 -16.73 -6.24 3.17
N ALA A 191 -16.46 -6.75 1.96
CA ALA A 191 -16.58 -8.17 1.68
C ALA A 191 -15.58 -9.00 2.50
N LEU A 192 -14.32 -8.56 2.58
CA LEU A 192 -13.30 -9.20 3.43
C LEU A 192 -13.66 -9.10 4.91
N ALA A 193 -14.11 -7.94 5.38
CA ALA A 193 -14.51 -7.76 6.77
C ALA A 193 -15.66 -8.70 7.17
N LYS A 194 -16.63 -8.91 6.27
CA LYS A 194 -17.70 -9.88 6.47
C LYS A 194 -17.17 -11.32 6.52
N THR A 195 -16.35 -11.71 5.54
CA THR A 195 -15.85 -13.08 5.38
C THR A 195 -14.96 -13.51 6.55
N TYR A 196 -14.09 -12.62 7.03
CA TYR A 196 -13.15 -12.92 8.11
C TYR A 196 -13.63 -12.48 9.49
N GLY A 197 -14.84 -11.91 9.59
CA GLY A 197 -15.33 -11.38 10.87
C GLY A 197 -14.49 -10.22 11.41
N ALA A 198 -13.87 -9.42 10.53
CA ALA A 198 -12.93 -8.39 10.95
C ALA A 198 -13.63 -7.22 11.64
N HIS A 199 -13.18 -6.87 12.85
CA HIS A 199 -13.81 -5.85 13.68
C HIS A 199 -13.42 -4.41 13.28
N THR A 200 -12.21 -4.22 12.76
CA THR A 200 -11.67 -2.91 12.38
C THR A 200 -10.82 -3.02 11.11
N VAL A 201 -10.96 -2.04 10.24
CA VAL A 201 -10.07 -1.79 9.11
C VAL A 201 -9.21 -0.57 9.46
N TYR A 202 -7.89 -0.77 9.56
CA TYR A 202 -6.90 0.28 9.78
C TYR A 202 -6.31 0.73 8.45
N ALA A 203 -6.13 2.04 8.26
CA ALA A 203 -5.44 2.59 7.09
C ALA A 203 -4.79 3.94 7.43
N GLN A 204 -3.78 4.33 6.67
CA GLN A 204 -3.26 5.70 6.75
C GLN A 204 -4.28 6.71 6.19
N LYS A 205 -4.44 7.84 6.87
CA LYS A 205 -5.30 8.96 6.49
C LYS A 205 -4.68 9.71 5.30
N GLU A 206 -5.49 9.99 4.28
CA GLU A 206 -5.12 10.86 3.16
C GLU A 206 -5.84 12.21 3.24
N THR A 207 -5.41 13.16 2.39
CA THR A 207 -5.88 14.56 2.41
C THR A 207 -6.56 15.01 1.11
N CYS A 208 -6.28 14.35 -0.01
CA CYS A 208 -6.78 14.75 -1.33
C CYS A 208 -8.19 14.23 -1.63
N SER A 209 -8.90 14.89 -2.56
CA SER A 209 -10.34 14.69 -2.78
C SER A 209 -10.72 13.27 -3.23
N GLU A 210 -9.95 12.67 -4.14
CA GLU A 210 -10.21 11.32 -4.65
C GLU A 210 -10.06 10.30 -3.52
N GLU A 211 -8.99 10.41 -2.75
CA GLU A 211 -8.67 9.58 -1.61
C GLU A 211 -9.72 9.68 -0.49
N LEU A 212 -10.12 10.91 -0.12
CA LEU A 212 -11.15 11.15 0.88
C LEU A 212 -12.52 10.59 0.44
N ASN A 213 -12.81 10.65 -0.86
CA ASN A 213 -14.03 10.05 -1.40
C ASN A 213 -14.02 8.51 -1.26
N VAL A 214 -12.89 7.85 -1.51
CA VAL A 214 -12.74 6.41 -1.29
C VAL A 214 -12.91 6.06 0.19
N GLU A 215 -12.26 6.80 1.10
CA GLU A 215 -12.41 6.59 2.55
C GLU A 215 -13.89 6.69 2.99
N ARG A 216 -14.62 7.69 2.48
CA ARG A 216 -16.05 7.87 2.73
C ARG A 216 -16.87 6.69 2.21
N LEU A 217 -16.55 6.17 1.03
CA LEU A 217 -17.26 5.03 0.43
C LEU A 217 -16.96 3.73 1.18
N VAL A 218 -15.71 3.48 1.58
CA VAL A 218 -15.31 2.35 2.41
C VAL A 218 -16.04 2.38 3.75
N SER A 219 -16.05 3.54 4.43
CA SER A 219 -16.78 3.71 5.69
C SER A 219 -18.27 3.37 5.56
N LYS A 220 -18.93 3.89 4.51
CA LYS A 220 -20.34 3.55 4.19
C LYS A 220 -20.53 2.07 3.88
N GLY A 221 -19.57 1.44 3.19
CA GLY A 221 -19.61 0.01 2.88
C GLY A 221 -19.53 -0.86 4.14
N LEU A 222 -18.63 -0.51 5.06
CA LEU A 222 -18.44 -1.23 6.33
C LEU A 222 -19.66 -1.12 7.25
N GLN A 223 -20.34 0.04 7.28
CA GLN A 223 -21.58 0.21 8.04
C GLN A 223 -22.71 -0.73 7.60
N LYS A 224 -22.71 -1.19 6.34
CA LYS A 224 -23.70 -2.16 5.83
C LYS A 224 -23.41 -3.60 6.24
N VAL A 225 -22.20 -3.88 6.74
CA VAL A 225 -21.79 -5.22 7.15
C VAL A 225 -22.22 -5.47 8.59
N VAL A 226 -22.92 -6.56 8.83
CA VAL A 226 -23.28 -7.02 10.18
C VAL A 226 -22.40 -8.22 10.54
N LEU A 227 -21.64 -8.10 11.63
CA LEU A 227 -20.87 -9.20 12.19
C LEU A 227 -21.74 -9.99 13.17
N GLN A 228 -21.82 -11.31 12.97
CA GLN A 228 -22.48 -12.20 13.92
C GLN A 228 -21.55 -12.47 15.10
N SER A 229 -22.02 -12.21 16.32
CA SER A 229 -21.31 -12.63 17.53
C SER A 229 -21.60 -14.11 17.79
N SER A 230 -20.58 -14.96 17.71
CA SER A 230 -20.63 -16.40 17.99
C SER A 230 -20.73 -16.74 19.49
N SER A 231 -21.42 -15.93 20.28
CA SER A 231 -21.68 -16.19 21.70
C SER A 231 -23.11 -16.66 21.90
N GLU A 232 -23.34 -17.96 21.77
CA GLU A 232 -24.66 -18.62 21.96
C GLU A 232 -25.12 -18.72 23.44
N GLN A 233 -24.46 -18.10 24.42
CA GLN A 233 -24.72 -18.40 25.84
C GLN A 233 -24.77 -17.18 26.78
N SER A 234 -25.33 -16.04 26.33
CA SER A 234 -25.67 -14.98 27.28
C SER A 234 -26.92 -14.21 26.85
N ASN A 235 -27.92 -14.15 27.74
CA ASN A 235 -29.18 -13.40 27.63
C ASN A 235 -28.97 -11.87 27.61
N LYS A 236 -27.98 -11.36 26.87
CA LYS A 236 -27.79 -9.92 26.62
C LYS A 236 -28.31 -9.54 25.24
N PRO A 237 -28.94 -8.35 25.10
CA PRO A 237 -29.44 -7.89 23.81
C PRO A 237 -28.31 -7.89 22.77
N VAL A 238 -28.60 -8.47 21.60
CA VAL A 238 -27.68 -8.61 20.47
C VAL A 238 -27.32 -7.21 19.96
N SER A 239 -26.21 -6.66 20.45
CA SER A 239 -25.65 -5.44 19.88
C SER A 239 -25.05 -5.79 18.53
N THR A 240 -25.71 -5.40 17.43
CA THR A 240 -25.18 -5.55 16.08
C THR A 240 -23.85 -4.81 15.98
N LYS A 241 -22.76 -5.57 15.82
CA LYS A 241 -21.41 -4.99 15.65
C LYS A 241 -21.14 -4.81 14.17
N HIS A 242 -20.74 -3.60 13.81
CA HIS A 242 -20.29 -3.25 12.47
C HIS A 242 -18.77 -3.05 12.49
N PRO A 243 -18.06 -3.47 11.42
CA PRO A 243 -16.65 -3.15 11.28
C PRO A 243 -16.43 -1.63 11.27
N LYS A 244 -15.40 -1.15 11.98
CA LYS A 244 -15.04 0.27 12.01
C LYS A 244 -13.91 0.56 11.02
N LEU A 245 -13.92 1.72 10.38
CA LEU A 245 -12.77 2.25 9.66
C LEU A 245 -11.99 3.19 10.60
N GLN A 246 -10.73 2.84 10.89
CA GLN A 246 -9.84 3.67 11.71
C GLN A 246 -8.72 4.23 10.83
N LEU A 247 -8.75 5.54 10.61
CA LEU A 247 -7.76 6.26 9.81
C LEU A 247 -6.70 6.86 10.74
N VAL A 248 -5.44 6.65 10.40
CA VAL A 248 -4.28 7.05 11.22
C VAL A 248 -3.43 8.05 10.45
N TRP A 249 -3.11 9.19 11.05
CA TRP A 249 -2.20 10.15 10.43
C TRP A 249 -0.76 9.61 10.43
N GLY A 250 0.01 9.80 9.36
CA GLY A 250 1.35 9.20 9.30
C GLY A 250 2.23 9.51 8.09
N ALA A 251 1.85 10.49 7.26
CA ALA A 251 2.62 10.85 6.06
C ALA A 251 3.69 11.93 6.30
N THR A 252 3.58 12.69 7.40
CA THR A 252 4.36 13.91 7.64
C THR A 252 5.36 13.73 8.77
N MET A 253 6.49 14.46 8.67
CA MET A 253 7.54 14.45 9.69
C MET A 253 7.08 15.08 11.02
N TYR A 254 6.31 16.17 10.96
CA TYR A 254 5.59 16.71 12.12
C TYR A 254 4.21 16.08 12.15
N HIS A 255 3.83 15.50 13.29
CA HIS A 255 2.47 14.98 13.45
C HIS A 255 1.46 16.14 13.44
N ILE A 256 0.28 15.93 12.88
CA ILE A 256 -0.74 16.98 12.74
C ILE A 256 -1.17 17.56 14.10
N ASP A 257 -1.22 16.71 15.13
CA ASP A 257 -1.60 17.10 16.49
C ASP A 257 -0.46 17.81 17.24
N ASP A 258 0.77 17.76 16.73
CA ASP A 258 1.95 18.42 17.33
C ASP A 258 2.21 19.82 16.73
N LEU A 259 1.38 20.26 15.78
CA LEU A 259 1.52 21.57 15.17
C LEU A 259 1.11 22.68 16.17
N PRO A 260 1.83 23.82 16.20
CA PRO A 260 1.51 24.93 17.10
C PRO A 260 0.28 25.75 16.63
N PHE A 261 -0.42 25.28 15.60
CA PHE A 261 -1.63 25.88 15.03
C PHE A 261 -2.52 24.80 14.41
N HIS A 262 -3.81 25.11 14.26
CA HIS A 262 -4.74 24.26 13.53
C HIS A 262 -4.51 24.35 12.01
N THR A 263 -4.84 23.30 11.25
CA THR A 263 -4.61 23.24 9.79
C THR A 263 -5.40 24.28 9.00
N SER A 264 -6.52 24.78 9.52
CA SER A 264 -7.26 25.90 8.93
C SER A 264 -6.53 27.24 9.04
N SER A 265 -5.53 27.32 9.91
CA SER A 265 -4.74 28.52 10.19
C SER A 265 -3.27 28.31 9.83
N LEU A 266 -3.01 27.40 8.88
CA LEU A 266 -1.67 27.14 8.35
C LEU A 266 -1.12 28.42 7.71
N PRO A 267 0.11 28.87 8.02
CA PRO A 267 0.66 30.07 7.41
C PRO A 267 0.79 29.93 5.88
N ASP A 268 0.32 30.92 5.13
CA ASP A 268 0.45 30.96 3.66
C ASP A 268 1.90 31.07 3.19
N VAL A 269 2.80 31.52 4.08
CA VAL A 269 4.24 31.63 3.81
C VAL A 269 4.97 30.47 4.48
N TYR A 270 5.58 29.59 3.68
CA TYR A 270 6.35 28.43 4.16
C TYR A 270 7.39 28.78 5.25
N THR A 271 8.05 29.94 5.14
CA THR A 271 9.05 30.35 6.12
C THR A 271 8.44 30.62 7.51
N GLN A 272 7.18 31.06 7.57
CA GLN A 272 6.46 31.21 8.83
C GLN A 272 6.11 29.84 9.42
N PHE A 273 5.59 28.92 8.60
CA PHE A 273 5.34 27.53 8.99
C PHE A 273 6.60 26.86 9.57
N ARG A 274 7.76 26.99 8.90
CA ARG A 274 9.02 26.35 9.32
C ARG A 274 9.59 26.90 10.63
N LYS A 275 9.29 28.16 10.96
CA LYS A 275 9.86 28.85 12.14
C LYS A 275 9.01 28.70 13.39
N ALA A 276 7.71 28.46 13.23
CA ALA A 276 6.77 28.21 14.31
C ALA A 276 7.06 26.86 14.97
#